data_AF-A0A915MWT9-F1
#
_entry.id   AF-A0A915MWT9-F1
#
_cell.length_a   1.000
_cell.length_b   1.000
_cell.length_c   1.000
_cell.angle_alpha   90.00
_cell.angle_beta   90.00
_cell.angle_gamma   90.00
#
_symmetry.space_group_name_H-M   'P 1'
#
loop_
_entity.id
_entity.type
_entity.pdbx_description
1 polymer ?
#
loop_
_entity_poly.entity_id
_entity_poly.type
_entity_poly.pdbx_seq_one_letter_code
_entity_poly.pdbx_strand_id
1 'polypeptide(L)'
;MKSWRANINSDSHKFDGYGPAVGTLSARAAIVEKFSTPEASFTADDVVLASGCSHALEMAIVAIADPGQNILVPRPGFPLYSTLCELNRIESRQYRLEMDDKGLIDLAHLESLIDSQTRAIIVNNPSNPTGV
;
A
#
# COMPACT_ATOMS: atom_id res chain seq x y z
N MET A 1 -2.32 -2.26 -26.69
CA MET A 1 -1.39 -2.34 -25.55
C MET A 1 0.00 -1.94 -26.03
N LYS A 2 0.55 -0.80 -25.56
CA LYS A 2 1.96 -0.45 -25.83
C LYS A 2 2.85 -1.34 -24.97
N SER A 3 3.79 -2.05 -25.59
CA SER A 3 4.81 -2.86 -24.92
C SER A 3 5.80 -1.93 -24.20
N TRP A 4 5.67 -1.79 -22.89
CA TRP A 4 6.63 -1.08 -22.04
C TRP A 4 7.77 -2.01 -21.64
N ARG A 5 8.69 -2.26 -22.56
CA ARG A 5 10.01 -2.76 -22.18
C ARG A 5 10.90 -1.55 -21.96
N ALA A 6 11.23 -1.27 -20.71
CA ALA A 6 12.37 -0.42 -20.44
C ALA A 6 13.59 -1.09 -21.10
N ASN A 7 14.26 -0.39 -22.03
CA ASN A 7 15.53 -0.83 -22.60
C ASN A 7 16.62 -0.72 -21.52
N ILE A 8 16.49 -1.51 -20.46
CA ILE A 8 17.54 -1.70 -19.47
C ILE A 8 18.49 -2.69 -20.11
N ASN A 9 19.54 -2.17 -20.75
CA ASN A 9 20.68 -2.99 -21.11
C ASN A 9 21.38 -3.37 -19.80
N SER A 10 21.10 -4.57 -19.29
CA SER A 10 21.72 -5.13 -18.08
C SER A 10 23.24 -5.18 -18.17
N ASP A 11 23.79 -5.24 -19.39
CA ASP A 11 25.23 -5.38 -19.63
C ASP A 11 25.96 -4.02 -19.65
N SER A 12 25.23 -2.92 -19.41
CA SER A 12 25.81 -1.57 -19.43
C SER A 12 26.56 -1.19 -18.16
N HIS A 13 26.37 -1.93 -17.05
CA HIS A 13 26.91 -1.63 -15.71
C HIS A 13 26.60 -0.21 -15.18
N LYS A 14 25.73 0.55 -15.84
CA LYS A 14 25.44 1.97 -15.54
C LYS A 14 24.68 2.17 -14.23
N PHE A 15 24.07 1.12 -13.69
CA PHE A 15 23.17 1.18 -12.54
C PHE A 15 23.57 0.23 -11.41
N ASP A 16 24.83 -0.22 -11.39
CA ASP A 16 25.34 -1.19 -10.41
C ASP A 16 25.77 -0.51 -9.09
N GLY A 17 25.87 0.83 -9.08
CA GLY A 17 26.20 1.62 -7.91
C GLY A 17 24.99 1.94 -7.02
N TYR A 18 25.25 2.51 -5.84
CA TYR A 18 24.19 2.96 -4.94
C TYR A 18 23.33 4.06 -5.59
N GLY A 19 22.01 3.86 -5.55
CA GLY A 19 21.04 4.89 -5.87
C GLY A 19 20.54 5.62 -4.61
N PRO A 20 19.74 6.69 -4.78
CA PRO A 20 19.01 7.30 -3.68
C PRO A 20 18.10 6.28 -2.99
N ALA A 21 17.99 6.32 -1.67
CA ALA A 21 17.17 5.39 -0.88
C ALA A 21 15.69 5.37 -1.30
N VAL A 22 15.17 6.51 -1.77
CA VAL A 22 13.79 6.65 -2.25
C VAL A 22 13.59 6.16 -3.70
N GLY A 23 14.66 5.75 -4.38
CA GLY A 23 14.67 5.41 -5.79
C GLY A 23 15.21 6.53 -6.69
N THR A 24 15.68 6.14 -7.88
CA THR A 24 16.22 7.09 -8.87
C THR A 24 15.11 8.02 -9.38
N LEU A 25 15.47 9.27 -9.73
CA LEU A 25 14.51 10.24 -10.26
C LEU A 25 13.80 9.72 -11.52
N SER A 26 14.53 9.07 -12.43
CA SER A 26 13.95 8.53 -13.66
C SER A 26 12.90 7.45 -13.38
N ALA A 27 13.13 6.58 -12.40
CA ALA A 27 12.16 5.56 -12.02
C ALA A 27 10.92 6.17 -11.34
N ARG A 28 11.12 7.12 -10.42
CA ARG A 28 10.00 7.84 -9.76
C ARG A 28 9.17 8.64 -10.77
N ALA A 29 9.81 9.34 -11.72
CA ALA A 29 9.12 10.07 -12.78
C ALA A 29 8.30 9.16 -13.70
N ALA A 30 8.78 7.95 -14.00
CA ALA A 30 8.02 6.97 -14.79
C ALA A 30 6.75 6.47 -14.08
N ILE A 31 6.76 6.40 -12.73
CA ILE A 31 5.55 6.11 -11.94
C ILE A 31 4.54 7.25 -12.05
N VAL A 32 5.00 8.50 -11.92
CA VAL A 32 4.16 9.69 -12.09
C VAL A 32 3.50 9.72 -13.47
N GLU A 33 4.28 9.55 -14.54
CA GLU A 33 3.77 9.52 -15.92
C GLU A 33 2.67 8.46 -16.11
N LYS A 34 2.81 7.32 -15.43
CA LYS A 34 1.88 6.19 -15.58
C LYS A 34 0.61 6.32 -14.76
N PHE A 35 0.69 6.86 -13.55
CA PHE A 35 -0.39 6.77 -12.56
C PHE A 35 -0.96 8.12 -12.10
N SER A 36 -0.29 9.23 -12.36
CA SER A 36 -0.84 10.56 -12.05
C SER A 36 -2.00 10.88 -12.99
N THR A 37 -3.13 11.33 -12.45
CA THR A 37 -4.28 11.80 -13.23
C THR A 37 -4.64 13.24 -12.86
N PRO A 38 -5.50 13.93 -13.62
CA PRO A 38 -5.98 15.26 -13.24
C PRO A 38 -6.72 15.28 -11.88
N GLU A 39 -7.42 14.20 -11.53
CA GLU A 39 -8.18 14.07 -10.28
C GLU A 39 -7.31 13.66 -9.08
N ALA A 40 -6.16 13.04 -9.33
CA ALA A 40 -5.22 12.57 -8.32
C ALA A 40 -3.77 12.79 -8.80
N SER A 41 -3.38 14.06 -8.90
CA SER A 41 -2.05 14.44 -9.39
C SER A 41 -1.00 14.35 -8.29
N PHE A 42 0.18 13.85 -8.61
CA PHE A 42 1.33 13.80 -7.71
C PHE A 42 2.64 13.96 -8.48
N THR A 43 3.74 14.22 -7.77
CA THR A 43 5.07 14.46 -8.33
C THR A 43 6.04 13.34 -7.99
N ALA A 44 7.26 13.40 -8.53
CA ALA A 44 8.26 12.39 -8.23
C ALA A 44 8.60 12.37 -6.73
N ASP A 45 8.51 13.50 -6.03
CA ASP A 45 8.84 13.61 -4.60
C ASP A 45 7.79 12.97 -3.69
N ASP A 46 6.60 12.68 -4.24
CA ASP A 46 5.55 11.91 -3.57
C ASP A 46 5.72 10.39 -3.77
N VAL A 47 6.74 9.95 -4.52
CA VAL A 47 7.00 8.54 -4.83
C VAL A 47 8.21 8.02 -4.07
N VAL A 48 8.03 6.91 -3.36
CA VAL A 48 9.12 6.14 -2.73
C VAL A 48 9.12 4.74 -3.31
N LEU A 49 10.25 4.30 -3.86
CA LEU A 49 10.42 2.93 -4.32
C LEU A 49 10.78 2.02 -3.15
N ALA A 50 10.05 0.91 -3.01
CA ALA A 50 10.29 -0.09 -1.98
C ALA A 50 10.73 -1.43 -2.60
N SER A 51 11.23 -2.32 -1.75
CA SER A 51 11.58 -3.70 -2.12
C SER A 51 10.31 -4.56 -2.19
N GLY A 52 9.50 -4.33 -3.22
CA GLY A 52 8.20 -4.96 -3.41
C GLY A 52 7.09 -4.32 -2.56
N CYS A 53 5.84 -4.71 -2.83
CA CYS A 53 4.66 -4.13 -2.18
C CYS A 53 4.61 -4.41 -0.67
N SER A 54 5.11 -5.56 -0.21
CA SER A 54 5.17 -5.89 1.22
C SER A 54 6.01 -4.88 2.01
N HIS A 55 7.16 -4.47 1.47
CA HIS A 55 7.99 -3.45 2.10
C HIS A 55 7.32 -2.07 2.04
N ALA A 56 6.63 -1.73 0.94
CA ALA A 56 5.86 -0.48 0.86
C ALA A 56 4.74 -0.41 1.93
N LEU A 57 4.03 -1.52 2.15
CA LEU A 57 3.01 -1.63 3.20
C LEU A 57 3.60 -1.45 4.60
N GLU A 58 4.74 -2.09 4.87
CA GLU A 58 5.45 -1.93 6.14
C GLU A 58 5.84 -0.47 6.38
N MET A 59 6.50 0.17 5.41
CA MET A 59 6.89 1.58 5.50
C MET A 59 5.68 2.49 5.76
N ALA A 60 4.55 2.26 5.09
CA ALA A 60 3.35 3.07 5.29
C ALA A 60 2.73 2.87 6.69
N ILE A 61 2.64 1.62 7.17
CA ILE A 61 2.08 1.30 8.49
C ILE A 61 2.89 1.96 9.60
N VAL A 62 4.22 1.82 9.58
CA VAL A 62 5.09 2.37 10.63
C VAL A 62 5.23 3.89 10.55
N ALA A 63 4.96 4.50 9.39
CA ALA A 63 4.96 5.96 9.25
C ALA A 63 3.66 6.61 9.77
N ILE A 64 2.55 5.88 9.79
CA ILE A 64 1.22 6.42 10.09
C ILE A 64 0.78 6.13 11.52
N ALA A 65 1.24 5.04 12.13
CA ALA A 65 0.78 4.60 13.44
C ALA A 65 1.92 4.23 14.40
N ASP A 66 1.73 4.59 15.67
CA ASP A 66 2.62 4.27 16.78
C ASP A 66 2.14 3.03 17.56
N PRO A 67 3.03 2.40 18.35
CA PRO A 67 2.65 1.38 19.33
C PRO A 67 1.47 1.80 20.22
N GLY A 68 0.46 0.94 20.33
CA GLY A 68 -0.76 1.19 21.10
C GLY A 68 -1.88 1.94 20.36
N GLN A 69 -1.66 2.30 19.09
CA GLN A 69 -2.70 2.81 18.19
C GLN A 69 -3.32 1.67 17.38
N ASN A 70 -4.40 1.95 16.62
CA ASN A 70 -5.06 0.92 15.81
C ASN A 70 -5.16 1.29 14.32
N ILE A 71 -5.16 0.25 13.49
CA ILE A 71 -5.43 0.31 12.05
C ILE A 71 -6.55 -0.68 11.73
N LEU A 72 -7.50 -0.23 10.90
CA LEU A 72 -8.62 -1.05 10.47
C LEU A 72 -8.23 -1.85 9.23
N VAL A 73 -8.43 -3.17 9.26
CA VAL A 73 -8.03 -4.11 8.19
C VAL A 73 -9.23 -4.97 7.75
N PRO A 74 -9.30 -5.39 6.47
CA PRO A 74 -10.44 -6.17 5.99
C PRO A 74 -10.44 -7.60 6.54
N ARG A 75 -11.65 -8.15 6.73
CA ARG A 75 -11.89 -9.57 6.99
C ARG A 75 -13.02 -10.10 6.09
N PRO A 76 -12.75 -11.13 5.27
CA PRO A 76 -11.44 -11.74 5.00
C PRO A 76 -10.47 -10.76 4.31
N GLY A 77 -9.16 -10.91 4.55
CA GLY A 77 -8.15 -10.01 4.00
C GLY A 77 -6.76 -10.65 3.95
N PHE A 78 -5.87 -10.07 3.15
CA PHE A 78 -4.48 -10.54 3.02
C PHE A 78 -3.76 -10.47 4.38
N PRO A 79 -3.19 -11.58 4.89
CA PRO A 79 -2.75 -11.69 6.28
C PRO A 79 -1.59 -10.75 6.65
N LEU A 80 -0.82 -10.26 5.67
CA LEU A 80 0.34 -9.40 5.92
C LEU A 80 -0.04 -8.13 6.68
N TYR A 81 -1.25 -7.58 6.47
CA TYR A 81 -1.68 -6.36 7.14
C TYR A 81 -1.64 -6.51 8.67
N SER A 82 -2.26 -7.57 9.19
CA SER A 82 -2.29 -7.85 10.63
C SER A 82 -0.90 -8.20 11.16
N THR A 83 -0.13 -9.00 10.40
CA THR A 83 1.25 -9.34 10.78
C THR A 83 2.13 -8.11 10.96
N LEU A 84 2.07 -7.15 10.03
CA LEU A 84 2.84 -5.90 10.13
C LEU A 84 2.38 -5.02 11.28
N CYS A 85 1.07 -4.95 11.55
CA CYS A 85 0.55 -4.21 12.71
C CYS A 85 1.05 -4.83 14.03
N GLU A 86 0.91 -6.14 14.20
CA GLU A 86 1.30 -6.85 15.42
C GLU A 86 2.81 -6.74 15.71
N LEU A 87 3.66 -6.88 14.68
CA LEU A 87 5.12 -6.71 14.80
C LEU A 87 5.50 -5.33 15.35
N ASN A 88 4.71 -4.31 15.03
CA ASN A 88 4.93 -2.93 15.44
C ASN A 88 4.08 -2.52 16.67
N ARG A 89 3.44 -3.49 17.35
CA ARG A 89 2.56 -3.25 18.52
C ARG A 89 1.39 -2.32 18.22
N ILE A 90 0.90 -2.35 16.98
CA ILE A 90 -0.30 -1.66 16.51
C ILE A 90 -1.45 -2.68 16.54
N GLU A 91 -2.59 -2.28 17.09
CA GLU A 91 -3.80 -3.11 17.12
C GLU A 91 -4.40 -3.20 15.71
N SER A 92 -4.60 -4.42 15.18
CA SER A 92 -5.32 -4.63 13.92
C SER A 92 -6.80 -4.88 14.19
N ARG A 93 -7.66 -3.90 13.89
CA ARG A 93 -9.12 -4.03 14.05
C ARG A 93 -9.76 -4.48 12.75
N GLN A 94 -10.48 -5.59 12.80
CA GLN A 94 -10.98 -6.24 11.60
C GLN A 94 -12.37 -5.74 11.24
N TYR A 95 -12.51 -5.05 10.11
CA TYR A 95 -13.82 -4.70 9.55
C TYR A 95 -14.34 -5.80 8.61
N ARG A 96 -15.66 -5.91 8.49
CA ARG A 96 -16.33 -7.01 7.79
C ARG A 96 -16.51 -6.66 6.31
N LEU A 97 -16.31 -7.66 5.47
CA LEU A 97 -16.82 -7.64 4.09
C LEU A 97 -18.10 -8.47 4.00
N GLU A 98 -19.13 -7.91 3.37
CA GLU A 98 -20.40 -8.56 3.05
C GLU A 98 -20.20 -9.50 1.87
N MET A 99 -19.81 -10.74 2.16
CA MET A 99 -19.48 -11.73 1.13
C MET A 99 -20.69 -12.12 0.27
N ASP A 100 -21.90 -12.03 0.80
CA ASP A 100 -23.15 -12.27 0.06
C ASP A 100 -23.48 -11.13 -0.92
N ASP A 101 -22.93 -9.93 -0.70
CA ASP A 101 -23.09 -8.75 -1.56
C ASP A 101 -21.77 -8.37 -2.23
N LYS A 102 -21.28 -9.29 -3.07
CA LYS A 102 -20.07 -9.10 -3.90
C LYS A 102 -18.83 -8.71 -3.09
N GLY A 103 -18.75 -8.97 -1.79
CA GLY A 103 -17.60 -8.61 -0.96
C GLY A 103 -17.44 -7.10 -0.72
N LEU A 104 -18.53 -6.34 -0.74
CA LEU A 104 -18.53 -4.93 -0.34
C LEU A 104 -18.19 -4.76 1.15
N ILE A 105 -17.72 -3.57 1.52
CA ILE A 105 -17.41 -3.25 2.92
C ILE A 105 -18.71 -3.00 3.70
N ASP A 106 -18.87 -3.65 4.86
CA ASP A 106 -19.90 -3.27 5.84
C ASP A 106 -19.50 -1.92 6.48
N LEU A 107 -20.05 -0.83 5.93
CA LEU A 107 -19.71 0.52 6.35
C LEU A 107 -20.17 0.82 7.79
N ALA A 108 -21.28 0.24 8.24
CA ALA A 108 -21.77 0.45 9.60
C ALA A 108 -20.85 -0.22 10.62
N HIS A 109 -20.41 -1.45 10.33
CA HIS A 109 -19.43 -2.13 11.17
C HIS A 109 -18.07 -1.43 11.12
N LEU A 110 -17.59 -1.01 9.94
CA LEU A 110 -16.36 -0.23 9.79
C LEU A 110 -16.39 1.02 10.68
N GLU A 111 -17.46 1.81 10.60
CA GLU A 111 -17.61 3.05 11.38
C GLU A 111 -17.61 2.78 12.89
N SER A 112 -18.28 1.70 13.33
CA SER A 112 -18.33 1.32 14.76
C SER A 112 -16.97 0.97 15.38
N LEU A 113 -15.96 0.67 14.56
CA LEU A 113 -14.61 0.29 15.03
C LEU A 113 -13.68 1.51 15.21
N ILE A 114 -14.05 2.66 14.65
CA ILE A 114 -13.23 3.87 14.66
C ILE A 114 -13.27 4.51 16.04
N ASP A 115 -12.10 4.84 16.58
CA ASP A 115 -11.95 5.62 17.81
C ASP A 115 -10.85 6.70 17.66
N SER A 116 -10.53 7.39 18.77
CA SER A 116 -9.49 8.41 18.80
C SER A 116 -8.07 7.89 18.55
N GLN A 117 -7.86 6.58 18.61
CA GLN A 117 -6.58 5.90 18.37
C GLN A 117 -6.49 5.31 16.96
N THR A 118 -7.55 5.37 16.16
CA THR A 118 -7.55 4.91 14.78
C THR A 118 -6.73 5.83 13.88
N ARG A 119 -5.76 5.26 13.16
CA ARG A 119 -4.84 6.03 12.29
C ARG A 119 -4.99 5.77 10.81
N ALA A 120 -5.45 4.58 10.42
CA ALA A 120 -5.63 4.23 9.03
C ALA A 120 -6.71 3.17 8.85
N ILE A 121 -7.23 3.11 7.62
CA ILE A 121 -8.09 2.05 7.12
C ILE A 121 -7.37 1.48 5.89
N ILE A 122 -7.08 0.19 5.90
CA ILE A 122 -6.49 -0.51 4.75
C ILE A 122 -7.61 -1.01 3.87
N VAL A 123 -7.59 -0.62 2.59
CA VAL A 123 -8.53 -1.12 1.57
C VAL A 123 -7.72 -1.83 0.48
N ASN A 124 -8.14 -3.06 0.12
CA ASN A 124 -7.51 -3.84 -0.93
C ASN A 124 -8.51 -4.12 -2.05
N ASN A 125 -8.30 -3.50 -3.22
CA ASN A 125 -9.15 -3.63 -4.39
C ASN A 125 -8.29 -3.66 -5.68
N PRO A 126 -8.36 -4.72 -6.51
CA PRO A 126 -9.08 -5.98 -6.26
C PRO A 126 -8.53 -6.73 -5.03
N SER A 127 -9.41 -7.39 -4.31
CA SER A 127 -9.16 -8.02 -3.02
C SER A 127 -8.48 -9.38 -3.15
N ASN A 128 -7.45 -9.58 -2.35
CA ASN A 128 -6.91 -10.89 -1.99
C ASN A 128 -7.33 -11.17 -0.53
N PRO A 129 -8.08 -12.24 -0.22
CA PRO A 129 -8.26 -13.48 -1.01
C PRO A 129 -9.54 -13.57 -1.84
N THR A 130 -10.44 -12.59 -1.76
CA THR A 130 -11.81 -12.77 -2.26
C THR A 130 -11.95 -12.69 -3.77
N GLY A 131 -10.99 -12.08 -4.47
CA GLY A 131 -11.01 -11.89 -5.92
C GLY A 131 -12.04 -10.86 -6.40
N VAL A 132 -12.66 -10.13 -5.47
CA VAL A 132 -13.59 -9.03 -5.72
C VAL A 132 -12.83 -7.79 -6.15
#